data_AF-A0A223E4J0-F1
#
_entry.id   AF-A0A223E4J0-F1
#
_cell.length_a   1.000
_cell.length_b   1.000
_cell.length_c   1.000
_cell.angle_alpha   90.00
_cell.angle_beta   90.00
_cell.angle_gamma   90.00
#
_symmetry.space_group_name_H-M   'P 1'
#
loop_
_entity.id
_entity.type
_entity.pdbx_description
1 polymer ?
#
loop_
_entity_poly.entity_id
_entity_poly.type
_entity_poly.pdbx_seq_one_letter_code
_entity_poly.pdbx_strand_id
1 'polypeptide(L)'
;MSFGIQKDDARLRAAVEKAINHDIIIVAAAGNTLGLYTEYPAKYESVLSISAIDKNMKIYKYAAKGKIDFVAPGVDIVAIKTGKLSHQKELSGTSFATAYATGIIASLLNNKEIHKETVHKDLLEYSKDLGESGCDDLYGCGLLTLNHRK
;
A
#
# COMPACT_ATOMS: atom_id res chain seq x y z
N MET A 1 -6.89 2.49 -3.53
CA MET A 1 -6.84 3.25 -4.79
C MET A 1 -5.64 2.79 -5.60
N SER A 2 -5.86 2.02 -6.67
CA SER A 2 -4.78 1.41 -7.46
C SER A 2 -4.48 2.19 -8.75
N PHE A 3 -4.32 3.51 -8.62
CA PHE A 3 -3.95 4.43 -9.69
C PHE A 3 -3.10 5.58 -9.12
N GLY A 4 -2.38 6.30 -9.99
CA GLY A 4 -1.56 7.44 -9.61
C GLY A 4 -1.55 8.54 -10.67
N ILE A 5 -1.32 9.79 -10.24
CA ILE A 5 -0.97 10.93 -11.10
C ILE A 5 0.31 11.61 -10.59
N GLN A 6 1.12 12.12 -11.51
CA GLN A 6 2.41 12.73 -11.16
C GLN A 6 2.26 14.08 -10.45
N LYS A 7 1.33 14.91 -10.91
CA LYS A 7 1.12 16.26 -10.39
C LYS A 7 -0.04 16.28 -9.43
N ASP A 8 0.11 17.08 -8.39
CA ASP A 8 -0.93 17.33 -7.42
C ASP A 8 -2.15 18.02 -8.08
N ASP A 9 -3.37 17.58 -7.74
CA ASP A 9 -4.63 18.13 -8.24
C ASP A 9 -5.53 18.50 -7.05
N ALA A 10 -5.95 19.76 -7.00
CA ALA A 10 -6.71 20.30 -5.87
C ALA A 10 -8.07 19.59 -5.65
N ARG A 11 -8.71 19.08 -6.73
CA ARG A 11 -9.99 18.36 -6.60
C ARG A 11 -9.75 16.95 -6.07
N LEU A 12 -8.69 16.28 -6.52
CA LEU A 12 -8.29 15.00 -5.96
C LEU A 12 -7.96 15.14 -4.47
N ARG A 13 -7.19 16.17 -4.09
CA ARG A 13 -6.84 16.42 -2.69
C ARG A 13 -8.07 16.68 -1.82
N ALA A 14 -8.95 17.57 -2.25
CA ALA A 14 -10.20 17.86 -1.53
C ALA A 14 -11.10 16.62 -1.39
N ALA A 15 -11.13 15.74 -2.41
CA ALA A 15 -11.88 14.49 -2.32
C ALA A 15 -11.26 13.51 -1.30
N VAL A 16 -9.94 13.40 -1.27
CA VAL A 16 -9.20 12.58 -0.29
C VAL A 16 -9.42 13.12 1.12
N GLU A 17 -9.21 14.41 1.34
CA GLU A 17 -9.42 15.07 2.63
C GLU A 17 -10.86 14.91 3.11
N LYS A 18 -11.84 15.07 2.21
CA LYS A 18 -13.25 14.85 2.54
C LYS A 18 -13.50 13.42 3.01
N ALA A 19 -12.92 12.41 2.37
CA ALA A 19 -13.09 11.02 2.78
C ALA A 19 -12.47 10.77 4.16
N ILE A 20 -11.27 11.30 4.41
CA ILE A 20 -10.57 11.18 5.70
C ILE A 20 -11.35 11.86 6.82
N ASN A 21 -11.94 13.04 6.56
CA ASN A 21 -12.81 13.73 7.50
C ASN A 21 -14.13 12.98 7.83
N HIS A 22 -14.44 11.89 7.11
CA HIS A 22 -15.54 10.98 7.41
C HIS A 22 -15.03 9.62 7.91
N ASP A 23 -13.84 9.59 8.52
CA ASP A 23 -13.21 8.40 9.08
C ASP A 23 -13.05 7.24 8.08
N ILE A 24 -12.77 7.60 6.82
CA ILE A 24 -12.44 6.64 5.75
C ILE A 24 -10.93 6.60 5.59
N ILE A 25 -10.34 5.44 5.87
CA ILE A 25 -8.93 5.17 5.62
C ILE A 25 -8.70 5.07 4.11
N ILE A 26 -7.76 5.86 3.59
CA ILE A 26 -7.37 5.81 2.19
C ILE A 26 -6.05 5.07 2.06
N VAL A 27 -6.06 3.99 1.30
CA VAL A 27 -4.88 3.18 0.94
C VAL A 27 -4.64 3.33 -0.55
N ALA A 28 -3.44 3.68 -0.98
CA ALA A 28 -3.12 3.95 -2.37
C ALA A 28 -1.79 3.35 -2.83
N ALA A 29 -1.73 3.02 -4.11
CA ALA A 29 -0.53 2.50 -4.75
C ALA A 29 0.55 3.58 -4.83
N ALA A 30 1.76 3.27 -4.38
CA ALA A 30 2.88 4.21 -4.44
C ALA A 30 3.24 4.61 -5.89
N GLY A 31 2.99 3.72 -6.84
CA GLY A 31 3.25 3.92 -8.26
C GLY A 31 4.32 2.97 -8.81
N ASN A 32 4.36 2.86 -10.14
CA ASN A 32 5.32 2.01 -10.86
C ASN A 32 6.30 2.89 -11.66
N THR A 33 7.03 3.77 -10.96
CA THR A 33 7.80 4.86 -11.56
C THR A 33 9.30 4.60 -11.66
N LEU A 34 9.75 3.33 -11.63
CA LEU A 34 11.19 3.00 -11.73
C LEU A 34 12.05 3.68 -10.63
N GLY A 35 11.49 3.81 -9.43
CA GLY A 35 12.16 4.42 -8.29
C GLY A 35 12.31 5.93 -8.34
N LEU A 36 11.59 6.62 -9.24
CA LEU A 36 11.69 8.07 -9.40
C LEU A 36 10.94 8.85 -8.31
N TYR A 37 9.64 8.54 -8.11
CA TYR A 37 8.80 9.23 -7.15
C TYR A 37 7.50 8.48 -6.85
N THR A 38 6.98 8.61 -5.63
CA THR A 38 5.60 8.24 -5.28
C THR A 38 4.59 9.14 -6.01
N GLU A 39 3.50 8.57 -6.51
CA GLU A 39 2.42 9.29 -7.20
C GLU A 39 1.30 9.74 -6.24
N TYR A 40 0.51 10.73 -6.65
CA TYR A 40 -0.71 11.11 -5.93
C TYR A 40 -1.86 10.14 -6.28
N PRO A 41 -2.70 9.73 -5.32
CA PRO A 41 -2.83 10.29 -3.98
C PRO A 41 -1.92 9.67 -2.91
N ALA A 42 -1.16 8.61 -3.21
CA ALA A 42 -0.30 7.94 -2.22
C ALA A 42 0.72 8.88 -1.59
N LYS A 43 1.18 9.89 -2.33
CA LYS A 43 2.09 10.94 -1.86
C LYS A 43 1.48 11.91 -0.84
N TYR A 44 0.16 11.96 -0.64
CA TYR A 44 -0.41 12.76 0.45
C TYR A 44 -0.07 12.13 1.80
N GLU A 45 0.35 12.94 2.78
CA GLU A 45 0.72 12.47 4.11
C GLU A 45 -0.38 11.64 4.77
N SER A 46 -1.63 12.04 4.59
CA SER A 46 -2.80 11.39 5.20
C SER A 46 -3.30 10.13 4.48
N VAL A 47 -2.60 9.65 3.45
CA VAL A 47 -2.96 8.47 2.66
C VAL A 47 -1.92 7.38 2.85
N LEU A 48 -2.32 6.14 3.19
CA LEU A 48 -1.39 5.01 3.29
C LEU A 48 -0.83 4.65 1.90
N SER A 49 0.46 4.88 1.69
CA SER A 49 1.23 4.61 0.48
C SER A 49 1.82 3.21 0.51
N ILE A 50 1.38 2.36 -0.42
CA ILE A 50 1.75 0.95 -0.46
C ILE A 50 2.66 0.64 -1.65
N SER A 51 3.85 0.13 -1.35
CA SER A 51 4.78 -0.39 -2.35
C SER A 51 4.71 -1.93 -2.44
N ALA A 52 5.33 -2.51 -3.46
CA ALA A 52 5.20 -3.93 -3.80
C ALA A 52 6.50 -4.70 -3.57
N ILE A 53 6.38 -5.89 -2.98
CA ILE A 53 7.45 -6.87 -2.88
C ILE A 53 7.09 -8.19 -3.56
N ASP A 54 8.11 -8.98 -3.88
CA ASP A 54 7.99 -10.37 -4.30
C ASP A 54 7.97 -11.36 -3.12
N LYS A 55 7.80 -12.65 -3.45
CA LYS A 55 7.80 -13.75 -2.47
C LYS A 55 9.11 -13.90 -1.69
N ASN A 56 10.21 -13.33 -2.19
CA ASN A 56 11.52 -13.34 -1.54
C ASN A 56 11.77 -12.05 -0.74
N MET A 57 10.72 -11.26 -0.49
CA MET A 57 10.79 -9.96 0.20
C MET A 57 11.63 -8.92 -0.55
N LYS A 58 11.88 -9.10 -1.85
CA LYS A 58 12.58 -8.11 -2.67
C LYS A 58 11.61 -7.09 -3.21
N ILE A 59 12.02 -5.83 -3.20
CA ILE A 59 11.25 -4.75 -3.80
C ILE A 59 10.97 -5.01 -5.29
N TYR A 60 9.77 -4.67 -5.72
CA TYR A 60 9.39 -4.72 -7.13
C TYR A 60 10.27 -3.79 -7.96
N LYS A 61 10.86 -4.30 -9.04
CA LYS A 61 11.82 -3.56 -9.90
C LYS A 61 11.29 -2.25 -10.47
N TYR A 62 9.97 -2.06 -10.57
CA TYR A 62 9.36 -0.84 -11.09
C TYR A 62 8.74 0.03 -9.99
N ALA A 63 8.83 -0.36 -8.71
CA ALA A 63 8.23 0.38 -7.60
C ALA A 63 8.77 1.82 -7.53
N ALA A 64 7.89 2.74 -7.14
CA ALA A 64 8.26 4.09 -6.73
C ALA A 64 9.17 4.10 -5.49
N LYS A 65 9.78 5.25 -5.21
CA LYS A 65 10.52 5.57 -3.99
C LYS A 65 10.06 6.90 -3.40
N GLY A 66 10.42 7.14 -2.15
CA GLY A 66 10.14 8.35 -1.40
C GLY A 66 9.09 8.07 -0.33
N LYS A 67 7.91 8.69 -0.44
CA LYS A 67 6.84 8.50 0.55
C LYS A 67 6.22 7.11 0.42
N ILE A 68 6.74 6.14 1.17
CA ILE A 68 6.27 4.76 1.27
C ILE A 68 5.96 4.49 2.75
N ASP A 69 4.74 4.06 3.06
CA ASP A 69 4.37 3.76 4.44
C ASP A 69 4.61 2.29 4.74
N PHE A 70 4.25 1.40 3.81
CA PHE A 70 4.42 -0.04 3.96
C PHE A 70 4.59 -0.74 2.62
N VAL A 71 5.09 -1.98 2.66
CA VAL A 71 5.06 -2.90 1.52
C VAL A 71 4.07 -4.05 1.73
N ALA A 72 3.58 -4.58 0.62
CA ALA A 72 2.78 -5.80 0.60
C ALA A 72 3.08 -6.64 -0.66
N PRO A 73 2.67 -7.93 -0.69
CA PRO A 73 2.81 -8.76 -1.87
C PRO A 73 2.17 -8.14 -3.11
N GLY A 74 2.97 -7.90 -4.14
CA GLY A 74 2.51 -7.26 -5.36
C GLY A 74 3.21 -7.73 -6.63
N VAL A 75 4.01 -8.80 -6.55
CA VAL A 75 4.72 -9.38 -7.70
C VAL A 75 4.28 -10.83 -7.89
N ASP A 76 4.03 -11.20 -9.15
CA ASP A 76 3.58 -12.52 -9.59
C ASP A 76 2.28 -12.95 -8.87
N ILE A 77 1.36 -12.00 -8.72
CA ILE A 77 0.08 -12.20 -8.06
C ILE A 77 -0.90 -12.84 -9.05
N VAL A 78 -1.43 -14.00 -8.68
CA VAL A 78 -2.47 -14.68 -9.42
C VAL A 78 -3.77 -13.88 -9.29
N ALA A 79 -4.21 -13.29 -10.40
CA ALA A 79 -5.43 -12.48 -10.43
C ALA A 79 -6.45 -13.03 -11.44
N ILE A 80 -7.74 -12.85 -11.10
CA ILE A 80 -8.86 -13.20 -11.99
C ILE A 80 -8.98 -12.12 -13.05
N LYS A 81 -8.91 -12.52 -14.33
CA LYS A 81 -9.23 -11.64 -15.45
C LYS A 81 -10.72 -11.74 -15.78
N THR A 82 -11.42 -10.61 -15.76
CA THR A 82 -12.83 -10.55 -16.17
C THR A 82 -12.99 -11.00 -17.64
N GLY A 83 -14.06 -11.75 -17.92
CA GLY A 83 -14.42 -12.21 -19.26
C GLY A 83 -14.08 -13.67 -19.59
N LYS A 84 -13.20 -14.35 -18.83
CA LYS A 84 -13.00 -15.81 -18.90
C LYS A 84 -12.52 -16.35 -17.54
N LEU A 85 -13.38 -17.11 -16.84
CA LEU A 85 -13.11 -17.73 -15.54
C LEU A 85 -11.83 -18.61 -15.51
N SER A 86 -11.33 -19.03 -16.67
CA SER A 86 -10.16 -19.90 -16.81
C SER A 86 -8.81 -19.20 -17.03
N HIS A 87 -8.78 -17.86 -17.14
CA HIS A 87 -7.54 -17.15 -17.46
C HIS A 87 -6.99 -16.42 -16.23
N GLN A 88 -6.46 -17.21 -15.31
CA GLN A 88 -5.55 -16.69 -14.28
C GLN A 88 -4.25 -16.24 -14.96
N LYS A 89 -3.76 -15.07 -14.60
CA LYS A 89 -2.44 -14.59 -15.02
C LYS A 89 -1.71 -14.04 -13.81
N GLU A 90 -0.42 -14.30 -13.75
CA GLU A 90 0.49 -13.63 -12.83
C GLU A 90 0.68 -12.18 -13.28
N LEU A 91 0.29 -11.25 -12.41
CA LEU A 91 0.38 -9.82 -12.63
C LEU A 91 1.21 -9.20 -11.49
N SER A 92 1.95 -8.15 -11.84
CA SER A 92 2.86 -7.47 -10.91
C SER A 92 2.62 -5.96 -10.94
N GLY A 93 2.61 -5.34 -9.78
CA GLY A 93 2.44 -3.90 -9.61
C GLY A 93 2.00 -3.52 -8.20
N THR A 94 2.29 -2.26 -7.83
CA THR A 94 1.83 -1.65 -6.56
C THR A 94 0.32 -1.65 -6.41
N SER A 95 -0.43 -1.73 -7.52
CA SER A 95 -1.88 -1.95 -7.55
C SER A 95 -2.35 -3.19 -6.78
N PHE A 96 -1.61 -4.31 -6.88
CA PHE A 96 -1.95 -5.57 -6.20
C PHE A 96 -1.55 -5.53 -4.73
N ALA A 97 -0.37 -4.98 -4.44
CA ALA A 97 0.07 -4.74 -3.07
C ALA A 97 -0.93 -3.88 -2.29
N THR A 98 -1.46 -2.82 -2.93
CA THR A 98 -2.50 -1.95 -2.35
C THR A 98 -3.75 -2.72 -1.98
N ALA A 99 -4.22 -3.60 -2.86
CA ALA A 99 -5.40 -4.43 -2.58
C ALA A 99 -5.13 -5.41 -1.43
N TYR A 100 -3.94 -6.02 -1.41
CA TYR A 100 -3.51 -6.93 -0.35
C TYR A 100 -3.46 -6.23 1.01
N ALA A 101 -2.78 -5.08 1.09
CA ALA A 101 -2.70 -4.26 2.30
C ALA A 101 -4.09 -3.80 2.78
N THR A 102 -4.97 -3.41 1.86
CA THR A 102 -6.37 -3.04 2.18
C THR A 102 -7.10 -4.21 2.85
N GLY A 103 -6.90 -5.44 2.37
CA GLY A 103 -7.47 -6.64 2.98
C GLY A 103 -6.97 -6.89 4.41
N ILE A 104 -5.67 -6.73 4.65
CA ILE A 104 -5.07 -6.82 5.99
C ILE A 104 -5.71 -5.77 6.92
N ILE A 105 -5.70 -4.51 6.51
CA ILE A 105 -6.22 -3.38 7.30
C ILE A 105 -7.70 -3.62 7.63
N ALA A 106 -8.51 -4.03 6.66
CA ALA A 106 -9.92 -4.34 6.87
C ALA A 106 -10.12 -5.48 7.88
N SER A 107 -9.32 -6.54 7.80
CA SER A 107 -9.38 -7.65 8.76
C SER A 107 -9.02 -7.20 10.17
N LEU A 108 -7.96 -6.41 10.33
CA LEU A 108 -7.53 -5.90 11.64
C LEU A 108 -8.57 -4.95 12.26
N LEU A 109 -9.18 -4.08 11.45
CA LEU A 109 -10.27 -3.22 11.90
C LEU A 109 -11.49 -4.04 12.36
N ASN A 110 -11.86 -5.06 11.59
CA ASN A 110 -12.99 -5.94 11.92
C ASN A 110 -12.76 -6.68 13.25
N ASN A 111 -11.51 -7.08 13.52
CA ASN A 111 -11.12 -7.75 14.75
C ASN A 111 -10.87 -6.76 15.92
N LYS A 112 -11.00 -5.45 15.70
CA LYS A 112 -10.70 -4.37 16.67
C LYS A 112 -9.26 -4.43 17.17
N GLU A 113 -8.36 -4.84 16.29
CA GLU A 113 -6.92 -4.94 16.57
C GLU A 113 -6.19 -3.62 16.29
N ILE A 114 -6.74 -2.81 15.39
CA ILE A 114 -6.28 -1.45 15.09
C ILE A 114 -7.48 -0.49 15.10
N HIS A 115 -7.22 0.78 15.31
CA HIS A 115 -8.23 1.84 15.31
C HIS A 115 -8.00 2.81 14.16
N LYS A 116 -9.06 3.49 13.72
CA LYS A 116 -8.97 4.38 12.56
C LYS A 116 -8.11 5.61 12.86
N GLU A 117 -8.22 6.12 14.07
CA GLU A 117 -7.57 7.33 14.56
C GLU A 117 -6.05 7.12 14.75
N THR A 118 -5.64 5.88 15.03
CA THR A 118 -4.25 5.49 15.27
C THR A 118 -3.72 4.53 14.20
N VAL A 119 -4.40 4.42 13.05
CA VAL A 119 -4.15 3.38 12.05
C VAL A 119 -2.68 3.24 11.66
N HIS A 120 -1.98 4.36 11.42
CA HIS A 120 -0.55 4.32 11.09
C HIS A 120 0.31 3.72 12.20
N LYS A 121 0.07 4.16 13.44
CA LYS A 121 0.82 3.70 14.61
C LYS A 121 0.54 2.22 14.87
N ASP A 122 -0.73 1.83 14.85
CA ASP A 122 -1.12 0.45 15.14
C ASP A 122 -0.55 -0.51 14.09
N LEU A 123 -0.53 -0.10 12.81
CA LEU A 123 0.06 -0.90 11.74
C LEU A 123 1.57 -1.16 11.88
N LEU A 124 2.31 -0.36 12.67
CA LEU A 124 3.72 -0.62 12.99
C LEU A 124 3.91 -1.88 13.84
N GLU A 125 2.89 -2.27 14.61
CA GLU A 125 2.91 -3.52 15.37
C GLU A 125 2.69 -4.73 14.46
N TYR A 126 2.04 -4.50 13.31
CA TYR A 126 1.69 -5.46 12.26
C TYR A 126 2.63 -5.40 11.05
N SER A 127 3.78 -4.74 11.17
CA SER A 127 4.77 -4.66 10.11
C SER A 127 6.06 -5.38 10.47
N LYS A 128 6.59 -6.15 9.52
CA LYS A 128 7.91 -6.75 9.59
C LYS A 128 8.90 -5.84 8.90
N ASP A 129 9.86 -5.30 9.66
CA ASP A 129 10.93 -4.47 9.14
C ASP A 129 11.74 -5.20 8.05
N LEU A 130 12.04 -4.50 6.96
CA LEU A 130 12.74 -5.00 5.77
C LEU A 130 13.64 -3.89 5.23
N GLY A 131 14.79 -4.26 4.67
CA GLY A 131 15.71 -3.28 4.11
C GLY A 131 16.65 -2.73 5.18
N GLU A 132 16.77 -1.41 5.26
CA GLU A 132 17.54 -0.78 6.34
C GLU A 132 16.75 -0.84 7.65
N SER A 133 17.43 -0.72 8.79
CA SER A 133 16.72 -0.80 10.07
C SER A 133 15.84 0.43 10.28
N GLY A 134 14.56 0.21 10.56
CA GLY A 134 13.57 1.28 10.70
C GLY A 134 12.87 1.62 9.38
N CYS A 135 12.04 2.66 9.38
CA CYS A 135 11.30 3.00 8.17
C CYS A 135 12.23 3.64 7.13
N ASP A 136 12.17 3.16 5.89
CA ASP A 136 13.00 3.66 4.77
C ASP A 136 12.16 4.03 3.52
N ASP A 137 12.79 4.73 2.57
CA ASP A 137 12.12 5.26 1.37
C ASP A 137 11.73 4.20 0.32
N LEU A 138 11.98 2.91 0.60
CA LEU A 138 11.81 1.79 -0.32
C LEU A 138 10.79 0.76 0.18
N TYR A 139 10.96 0.32 1.42
CA TYR A 139 10.12 -0.63 2.13
C TYR A 139 9.13 0.04 3.07
N GLY A 140 9.26 1.35 3.30
CA GLY A 140 8.50 2.05 4.34
C GLY A 140 8.83 1.46 5.70
N CYS A 141 7.84 1.32 6.56
CA CYS A 141 7.98 0.64 7.85
C CYS A 141 7.89 -0.90 7.73
N GLY A 142 8.08 -1.45 6.53
CA GLY A 142 8.19 -2.87 6.27
C GLY A 142 6.92 -3.54 5.75
N LEU A 143 6.93 -4.88 5.78
CA LEU A 143 5.87 -5.73 5.26
C LEU A 143 4.69 -5.82 6.21
N LEU A 144 3.51 -5.37 5.77
CA LEU A 144 2.26 -5.58 6.48
C LEU A 144 1.87 -7.06 6.52
N THR A 145 1.48 -7.53 7.70
CA THR A 145 1.10 -8.93 7.95
C THR A 145 0.11 -9.02 9.12
N LEU A 146 -0.74 -10.05 9.12
CA LEU A 146 -1.68 -10.32 10.21
C LEU A 146 -1.02 -10.98 11.43
N ASN A 147 0.14 -11.60 11.25
CA ASN A 147 0.73 -12.52 12.24
C ASN A 147 1.85 -11.91 13.07
N HIS A 148 2.16 -10.63 12.87
CA HIS A 148 3.18 -9.96 13.65
C HIS A 148 2.49 -9.11 14.71
N ARG A 149 2.70 -9.45 15.97
CA ARG A 149 2.69 -8.50 17.08
C ARG A 149 4.09 -8.60 17.67
N LYS A 150 4.79 -7.48 17.80
CA LYS A 150 6.12 -7.46 18.42
C LYS A 150 6.08 -8.00 19.85
#